data_AF-A0A1C5ZRB7-F1
#
_entry.id   AF-A0A1C5ZRB7-F1
#
_cell.length_a   1.000
_cell.length_b   1.000
_cell.length_c   1.000
_cell.angle_alpha   90.00
_cell.angle_beta   90.00
_cell.angle_gamma   90.00
#
_symmetry.space_group_name_H-M   'P 1'
#
loop_
_entity.id
_entity.type
_entity.pdbx_description
1 polymer ?
#
loop_
_entity_poly.entity_id
_entity_poly.type
_entity_poly.pdbx_seq_one_letter_code
_entity_poly.pdbx_strand_id
1 'polypeptide(L)'
;MRFSRIASLLTTFLLALTLAACATPSASSPAPSPSGDSGMLERGADWLADTYGEDCVLLQSAVHGEQLVLLAGNRNPGTEAFGSLEVFVLEEAEDGFTLLASKTGDMGISAGFSAAVLSTDSMTVLFGDLTDSIFDFVNGQRLPADFTQVTVELRDGSTLDLTLTSAEDYVFPLEPGLDIADVVFHGGQLTVRYSDFFGQDLMEDSAPDTAA
;
A
#
# COMPACT_ATOMS: atom_id res chain seq x y z
N MET A 1 -37.46 -81.49 6.80
CA MET A 1 -38.43 -81.22 7.90
C MET A 1 -37.73 -81.44 9.24
N ARG A 2 -37.81 -80.41 10.10
CA ARG A 2 -37.62 -80.30 11.57
C ARG A 2 -36.84 -81.38 12.34
N PHE A 3 -35.93 -80.96 13.24
CA PHE A 3 -36.07 -80.97 14.72
C PHE A 3 -34.84 -80.26 15.35
N SER A 4 -35.03 -79.23 16.21
CA SER A 4 -34.74 -79.20 17.67
C SER A 4 -33.25 -79.39 18.06
N ARG A 5 -32.62 -78.76 19.05
CA ARG A 5 -32.95 -77.83 20.17
C ARG A 5 -31.59 -77.43 20.81
N ILE A 6 -31.49 -76.19 21.30
CA ILE A 6 -30.98 -75.75 22.61
C ILE A 6 -29.73 -76.44 23.22
N ALA A 7 -28.66 -75.66 23.48
CA ALA A 7 -27.95 -75.49 24.78
C ALA A 7 -26.59 -74.79 24.54
N SER A 8 -26.37 -73.55 24.99
CA SER A 8 -25.92 -73.14 26.34
C SER A 8 -24.41 -73.32 26.56
N LEU A 9 -23.62 -72.25 26.62
CA LEU A 9 -23.08 -71.68 27.88
C LEU A 9 -22.09 -70.53 27.59
N LEU A 10 -22.25 -69.43 28.34
CA LEU A 10 -21.33 -68.31 28.49
C LEU A 10 -19.92 -68.76 28.91
N THR A 11 -18.88 -68.10 28.41
CA THR A 11 -17.78 -67.62 29.29
C THR A 11 -17.13 -66.37 28.72
N THR A 12 -17.14 -65.32 29.53
CA THR A 12 -16.57 -63.99 29.35
C THR A 12 -15.04 -64.04 29.46
N PHE A 13 -14.32 -63.35 28.57
CA PHE A 13 -13.03 -62.77 28.93
C PHE A 13 -12.77 -61.51 28.08
N LEU A 14 -12.88 -60.35 28.72
CA LEU A 14 -12.38 -59.07 28.20
C LEU A 14 -10.84 -59.13 28.23
N LEU A 15 -10.20 -58.82 27.11
CA LEU A 15 -8.83 -58.31 27.12
C LEU A 15 -8.72 -57.19 26.09
N ALA A 16 -8.72 -55.96 26.58
CA ALA A 16 -8.40 -54.77 25.80
C ALA A 16 -6.87 -54.67 25.69
N LEU A 17 -6.34 -54.70 24.47
CA LEU A 17 -4.99 -54.21 24.17
C LEU A 17 -5.12 -53.02 23.22
N THR A 18 -4.89 -51.82 23.77
CA THR A 18 -4.67 -50.59 23.01
C THR A 18 -3.26 -50.60 22.44
N LEU A 19 -3.13 -50.88 21.14
CA LEU A 19 -1.91 -50.59 20.38
C LEU A 19 -1.93 -49.12 19.99
N ALA A 20 -1.12 -48.32 20.68
CA ALA A 20 -0.72 -46.99 20.25
C ALA A 20 0.15 -47.12 18.99
N ALA A 21 -0.45 -46.87 17.82
CA ALA A 21 0.32 -46.65 16.60
C ALA A 21 0.99 -45.26 16.70
N CYS A 22 2.32 -45.25 16.65
CA CYS A 22 3.10 -44.03 16.45
C CYS A 22 2.75 -43.45 15.08
N ALA A 23 1.93 -42.40 15.05
CA ALA A 23 1.79 -41.57 13.86
C ALA A 23 3.08 -40.76 13.70
N THR A 24 3.83 -41.02 12.64
CA THR A 24 4.88 -40.13 12.15
C THR A 24 4.27 -38.77 11.85
N PRO A 25 4.87 -37.64 12.27
CA PRO A 25 4.38 -36.33 11.86
C PRO A 25 4.52 -36.22 10.34
N SER A 26 3.40 -36.04 9.65
CA SER A 26 3.37 -35.65 8.24
C SER A 26 4.22 -34.38 8.10
N ALA A 27 5.19 -34.41 7.18
CA ALA A 27 5.93 -33.22 6.80
C ALA A 27 4.93 -32.12 6.41
N SER A 28 5.00 -30.99 7.10
CA SER A 28 4.25 -29.79 6.75
C SER A 28 4.55 -29.47 5.28
N SER A 29 3.50 -29.33 4.47
CA SER A 29 3.64 -28.77 3.12
C SER A 29 4.40 -27.44 3.23
N PRO A 30 5.37 -27.16 2.33
CA PRO A 30 5.95 -25.83 2.28
C PRO A 30 4.81 -24.83 2.10
N ALA A 31 4.86 -23.74 2.89
CA ALA A 31 3.94 -22.63 2.70
C ALA A 31 3.96 -22.21 1.22
N PRO A 32 2.81 -21.84 0.62
CA PRO A 32 2.82 -21.30 -0.73
C PRO A 32 3.82 -20.15 -0.76
N SER A 33 4.72 -20.14 -1.75
CA SER A 33 5.55 -18.98 -2.02
C SER A 33 4.64 -17.76 -2.08
N PRO A 34 5.00 -16.62 -1.46
CA PRO A 34 4.24 -15.41 -1.64
C PRO A 34 4.04 -15.19 -3.15
N SER A 35 2.83 -14.79 -3.56
CA SER A 35 2.59 -14.28 -4.91
C SER A 35 3.74 -13.35 -5.30
N GLY A 36 4.21 -13.40 -6.55
CA GLY A 36 5.41 -12.66 -6.98
C GLY A 36 5.46 -11.23 -6.46
N ASP A 37 4.32 -10.54 -6.54
CA ASP A 37 4.11 -9.18 -6.04
C ASP A 37 4.32 -9.05 -4.53
N SER A 38 3.78 -9.97 -3.72
CA SER A 38 3.95 -9.94 -2.26
C SER A 38 5.41 -10.14 -1.84
N GLY A 39 6.16 -10.98 -2.57
CA GLY A 39 7.61 -11.16 -2.33
C GLY A 39 8.46 -9.97 -2.81
N MET A 40 8.00 -9.23 -3.82
CA MET A 40 8.64 -7.99 -4.27
C MET A 40 8.43 -6.87 -3.23
N LEU A 41 7.21 -6.73 -2.71
CA LEU A 41 6.86 -5.70 -1.72
C LEU A 41 7.64 -5.86 -0.42
N GLU A 42 7.76 -7.08 0.10
CA GLU A 42 8.53 -7.36 1.32
C GLU A 42 10.01 -6.99 1.15
N ARG A 43 10.64 -7.42 0.05
CA ARG A 43 12.03 -7.06 -0.25
C ARG A 43 12.23 -5.55 -0.45
N GLY A 44 11.24 -4.85 -1.01
CA GLY A 44 11.30 -3.40 -1.16
C GLY A 44 11.24 -2.67 0.17
N ALA A 45 10.42 -3.16 1.10
CA ALA A 45 10.39 -2.65 2.47
C ALA A 45 11.74 -2.84 3.17
N ASP A 46 12.36 -4.02 3.02
CA ASP A 46 13.70 -4.30 3.54
C ASP A 46 14.75 -3.38 2.91
N TRP A 47 14.71 -3.18 1.58
CA TRP A 47 15.60 -2.27 0.88
C TRP A 47 15.52 -0.84 1.41
N LEU A 48 14.30 -0.34 1.67
CA LEU A 48 14.10 1.01 2.19
C LEU A 48 14.73 1.17 3.58
N ALA A 49 14.47 0.20 4.46
CA ALA A 49 15.02 0.19 5.82
C ALA A 49 16.55 0.09 5.83
N ASP A 50 17.13 -0.75 4.97
CA ASP A 50 18.58 -0.92 4.86
C ASP A 50 19.28 0.32 4.27
N THR A 51 18.63 1.01 3.32
CA THR A 51 19.21 2.15 2.61
C THR A 51 19.10 3.45 3.39
N TYR A 52 17.94 3.71 4.01
CA TYR A 52 17.63 5.00 4.64
C TYR A 52 17.51 4.94 6.17
N GLY A 53 17.49 3.75 6.76
CA GLY A 53 17.39 3.57 8.20
C GLY A 53 15.99 3.81 8.78
N GLU A 54 15.91 3.90 10.11
CA GLU A 54 14.65 3.90 10.86
C GLU A 54 13.82 5.20 10.76
N ASP A 55 14.41 6.27 10.25
CA ASP A 55 13.75 7.57 10.09
C ASP A 55 12.93 7.66 8.80
N CYS A 56 13.14 6.76 7.84
CA CYS A 56 12.37 6.63 6.61
C CYS A 56 11.42 5.44 6.72
N VAL A 57 10.14 5.71 6.95
CA VAL A 57 9.14 4.69 7.28
C VAL A 57 8.25 4.42 6.07
N LEU A 58 8.18 3.18 5.61
CA LEU A 58 7.26 2.77 4.54
C LEU A 58 5.80 2.99 4.98
N LEU A 59 5.03 3.71 4.17
CA LEU A 59 3.61 3.99 4.40
C LEU A 59 2.73 3.18 3.43
N GLN A 60 3.02 3.26 2.13
CA GLN A 60 2.35 2.50 1.08
C GLN A 60 3.35 1.97 0.06
N SER A 61 2.91 0.97 -0.69
CA SER A 61 3.70 0.38 -1.76
C SER A 61 2.80 -0.16 -2.86
N ALA A 62 3.24 -0.05 -4.10
CA ALA A 62 2.50 -0.54 -5.26
C ALA A 62 3.46 -1.13 -6.30
N VAL A 63 3.05 -2.22 -6.95
CA VAL A 63 3.77 -2.80 -8.09
C VAL A 63 3.19 -2.25 -9.38
N HIS A 64 4.06 -1.84 -10.31
CA HIS A 64 3.68 -1.38 -11.65
C HIS A 64 4.59 -2.03 -12.69
N GLY A 65 4.08 -3.07 -13.35
CA GLY A 65 4.89 -3.90 -14.25
C GLY A 65 6.00 -4.61 -13.48
N GLU A 66 7.26 -4.41 -13.90
CA GLU A 66 8.45 -4.96 -13.24
C GLU A 66 9.09 -3.99 -12.22
N GLN A 67 8.43 -2.86 -11.96
CA GLN A 67 8.90 -1.82 -11.06
C GLN A 67 8.08 -1.77 -9.77
N LEU A 68 8.73 -1.37 -8.69
CA LEU A 68 8.14 -1.20 -7.38
C LEU A 68 8.14 0.28 -7.01
N VAL A 69 7.00 0.78 -6.56
CA VAL A 69 6.83 2.13 -6.06
C VAL A 69 6.62 2.07 -4.55
N LEU A 70 7.45 2.80 -3.80
CA LEU A 70 7.37 2.90 -2.35
C LEU A 70 7.05 4.35 -1.98
N LEU A 71 6.04 4.56 -1.14
CA LEU A 71 5.80 5.84 -0.48
C LEU A 71 6.24 5.72 0.98
N ALA A 72 7.14 6.60 1.39
CA ALA A 72 7.66 6.66 2.74
C ALA A 72 7.38 8.03 3.39
N GLY A 73 7.30 8.03 4.72
CA GLY A 73 7.31 9.23 5.54
C GLY A 73 8.69 9.41 6.18
N ASN A 74 9.27 10.60 6.02
CA ASN A 74 10.55 10.95 6.61
C ASN A 74 10.31 11.64 7.96
N ARG A 75 10.75 11.04 9.06
CA ARG A 75 10.56 11.56 10.42
C ARG A 75 11.36 12.85 10.64
N ASN A 76 10.77 13.80 11.35
CA ASN A 76 11.55 14.92 11.88
C ASN A 76 12.50 14.41 12.96
N PRO A 77 13.76 14.89 13.00
CA PRO A 77 14.76 14.42 13.96
C PRO A 77 14.27 14.45 15.41
N GLY A 78 14.31 13.29 16.07
CA GLY A 78 13.92 13.13 17.47
C GLY A 78 12.41 13.15 17.73
N THR A 79 11.58 12.94 16.70
CA THR A 79 10.12 12.86 16.83
C THR A 79 9.54 11.70 16.02
N GLU A 80 8.33 11.29 16.36
CA GLU A 80 7.56 10.32 15.56
C GLU A 80 6.80 10.97 14.38
N ALA A 81 6.81 12.30 14.28
CA ALA A 81 6.05 13.02 13.27
C ALA A 81 6.83 13.13 11.96
N PHE A 82 6.18 12.83 10.84
CA PHE A 82 6.76 13.02 9.52
C PHE A 82 6.87 14.52 9.18
N GLY A 83 8.02 14.90 8.61
CA GLY A 83 8.29 16.23 8.08
C GLY A 83 8.00 16.34 6.59
N SER A 84 8.15 15.23 5.86
CA SER A 84 7.88 15.13 4.43
C SER A 84 7.48 13.71 4.05
N LEU A 85 6.91 13.57 2.86
CA LEU A 85 6.77 12.31 2.15
C LEU A 85 7.93 12.16 1.18
N GLU A 86 8.27 10.93 0.84
CA GLU A 86 9.16 10.63 -0.28
C GLU A 86 8.68 9.39 -1.03
N VAL A 87 8.60 9.49 -2.35
CA VAL A 87 8.27 8.37 -3.21
C VAL A 87 9.52 7.86 -3.92
N PHE A 88 9.67 6.55 -4.01
CA PHE A 88 10.79 5.87 -4.67
C PHE A 88 10.26 4.95 -5.77
N VAL A 89 10.88 5.00 -6.94
CA VAL A 89 10.66 4.06 -8.04
C VAL A 89 11.87 3.16 -8.18
N LEU A 90 11.66 1.87 -8.01
CA LEU A 90 12.68 0.83 -7.97
C LEU A 90 12.50 -0.17 -9.10
N GLU A 91 13.61 -0.69 -9.60
CA GLU A 91 13.65 -1.82 -10.53
C GLU A 91 14.40 -2.99 -9.92
N GLU A 92 13.87 -4.19 -10.10
CA GLU A 92 14.50 -5.41 -9.60
C GLU A 92 15.84 -5.67 -10.31
N ALA A 93 16.87 -5.96 -9.52
CA ALA A 93 18.22 -6.27 -9.98
C ALA A 93 18.69 -7.60 -9.36
N GLU A 94 19.79 -8.15 -9.86
CA GLU A 94 20.34 -9.45 -9.42
C GLU A 94 20.56 -9.51 -7.89
N ASP A 95 20.99 -8.40 -7.29
CA ASP A 95 21.31 -8.29 -5.86
C ASP A 95 20.32 -7.40 -5.07
N GLY A 96 19.09 -7.20 -5.55
CA GLY A 96 18.06 -6.44 -4.84
C GLY A 96 17.33 -5.44 -5.74
N PHE A 97 17.44 -4.15 -5.43
CA PHE A 97 16.78 -3.08 -6.18
C PHE A 97 17.77 -2.01 -6.63
N THR A 98 17.54 -1.48 -7.83
CA THR A 98 18.14 -0.24 -8.30
C THR A 98 17.14 0.89 -8.13
N LEU A 99 17.55 1.98 -7.48
CA LEU A 99 16.75 3.21 -7.43
C LEU A 99 16.79 3.91 -8.80
N LEU A 100 15.64 4.03 -9.43
CA LEU A 100 15.50 4.71 -10.73
C LEU A 100 15.20 6.20 -10.56
N ALA A 101 14.33 6.54 -9.62
CA ALA A 101 13.92 7.90 -9.34
C ALA A 101 13.38 8.00 -7.91
N SER A 102 13.56 9.16 -7.28
CA SER A 102 12.81 9.51 -6.07
C SER A 102 12.31 10.95 -6.14
N LYS A 103 11.37 11.26 -5.26
CA LYS A 103 10.85 12.61 -5.10
C LYS A 103 10.30 12.87 -3.72
N THR A 104 10.69 14.01 -3.14
CA THR A 104 10.10 14.53 -1.91
C THR A 104 8.78 15.24 -2.18
N GLY A 105 7.78 15.01 -1.31
CA GLY A 105 6.52 15.73 -1.27
C GLY A 105 6.26 16.36 0.10
N ASP A 106 5.46 17.43 0.11
CA ASP A 106 5.04 18.08 1.36
C ASP A 106 3.95 17.28 2.09
N MET A 107 3.91 17.43 3.41
CA MET A 107 2.82 16.88 4.23
C MET A 107 1.58 17.79 4.21
N GLY A 108 0.40 17.19 4.20
CA GLY A 108 -0.90 17.85 4.19
C GLY A 108 -1.33 18.50 5.50
N ILE A 109 -0.44 18.63 6.50
CA ILE A 109 -0.76 18.99 7.90
C ILE A 109 -1.70 20.20 8.04
N SER A 110 -1.45 21.25 7.25
CA SER A 110 -2.24 22.50 7.35
C SER A 110 -3.57 22.43 6.63
N ALA A 111 -3.56 21.96 5.37
CA ALA A 111 -4.74 21.92 4.52
C ALA A 111 -5.67 20.73 4.85
N GLY A 112 -5.09 19.65 5.35
CA GLY A 112 -5.73 18.37 5.62
C GLY A 112 -5.50 17.31 4.53
N PHE A 113 -4.78 17.67 3.46
CA PHE A 113 -4.35 16.79 2.38
C PHE A 113 -3.13 17.37 1.67
N SER A 114 -2.38 16.53 0.97
CA SER A 114 -1.35 16.94 0.02
C SER A 114 -1.52 16.19 -1.30
N ALA A 115 -0.82 16.66 -2.34
CA ALA A 115 -0.60 15.91 -3.56
C ALA A 115 0.73 16.35 -4.18
N ALA A 116 1.46 15.40 -4.74
CA ALA A 116 2.67 15.60 -5.52
C ALA A 116 2.73 14.57 -6.65
N VAL A 117 3.52 14.89 -7.69
CA VAL A 117 3.70 14.02 -8.86
C VAL A 117 5.18 13.77 -9.10
N LEU A 118 5.55 12.52 -9.35
CA LEU A 118 6.84 12.11 -9.90
C LEU A 118 6.65 11.56 -11.31
N SER A 119 7.19 12.22 -12.31
CA SER A 119 7.19 11.76 -13.69
C SER A 119 8.51 11.10 -14.06
N THR A 120 8.42 9.91 -14.63
CA THR A 120 9.56 9.13 -15.17
C THR A 120 9.23 8.71 -16.61
N ASP A 121 10.20 8.11 -17.29
CA ASP A 121 9.98 7.56 -18.63
C ASP A 121 9.01 6.36 -18.63
N SER A 122 8.87 5.66 -17.50
CA SER A 122 8.07 4.44 -17.37
C SER A 122 6.69 4.66 -16.71
N MET A 123 6.52 5.71 -15.92
CA MET A 123 5.27 6.00 -15.21
C MET A 123 5.14 7.46 -14.77
N THR A 124 3.90 7.86 -14.47
CA THR A 124 3.60 9.04 -13.66
C THR A 124 3.09 8.57 -12.30
N VAL A 125 3.74 8.95 -11.21
CA VAL A 125 3.33 8.58 -9.85
C VAL A 125 2.65 9.76 -9.17
N LEU A 126 1.37 9.61 -8.84
CA LEU A 126 0.61 10.57 -8.03
C LEU A 126 0.59 10.07 -6.57
N PHE A 127 1.06 10.90 -5.63
CA PHE A 127 1.15 10.51 -4.22
C PHE A 127 0.81 11.67 -3.28
N GLY A 128 0.57 11.36 -2.02
CA GLY A 128 0.25 12.34 -0.99
C GLY A 128 -0.27 11.71 0.30
N ASP A 129 -0.65 12.56 1.24
CA ASP A 129 -1.30 12.21 2.50
C ASP A 129 -2.68 12.86 2.64
N LEU A 130 -3.49 12.24 3.49
CA LEU A 130 -4.83 12.64 3.85
C LEU A 130 -4.94 12.69 5.37
N THR A 131 -5.79 13.59 5.86
CA THR A 131 -6.16 13.63 7.27
C THR A 131 -7.67 13.49 7.41
N ASP A 132 -8.14 13.33 8.65
CA ASP A 132 -9.56 13.21 8.98
C ASP A 132 -10.36 14.53 8.81
N SER A 133 -9.71 15.61 8.40
CA SER A 133 -10.34 16.93 8.26
C SER A 133 -9.60 17.89 7.34
N ILE A 134 -10.36 18.62 6.52
CA ILE A 134 -9.86 19.70 5.67
C ILE A 134 -10.06 21.06 6.34
N PHE A 135 -9.09 21.97 6.19
CA PHE A 135 -9.25 23.35 6.63
C PHE A 135 -9.99 24.20 5.60
N ASP A 136 -11.21 24.62 5.93
CA ASP A 136 -11.98 25.57 5.15
C ASP A 136 -11.47 26.99 5.43
N PHE A 137 -10.59 27.49 4.54
CA PHE A 137 -10.01 28.83 4.64
C PHE A 137 -11.04 29.96 4.53
N VAL A 138 -12.20 29.72 3.91
CA VAL A 138 -13.25 30.74 3.74
C VAL A 138 -13.95 30.99 5.07
N ASN A 139 -14.31 29.93 5.79
CA ASN A 139 -15.05 30.01 7.04
C ASN A 139 -14.17 29.86 8.29
N GLY A 140 -12.87 29.55 8.13
CA GLY A 140 -11.90 29.43 9.22
C GLY A 140 -12.17 28.25 10.16
N GLN A 141 -12.65 27.13 9.63
CA GLN A 141 -13.02 25.94 10.40
C GLN A 141 -12.51 24.66 9.76
N ARG A 142 -12.39 23.57 10.53
CA ARG A 142 -12.11 22.24 10.00
C ARG A 142 -13.40 21.52 9.66
N LEU A 143 -13.48 21.00 8.44
CA LEU A 143 -14.58 20.17 7.96
C LEU A 143 -14.14 18.70 8.03
N PRO A 144 -14.94 17.78 8.59
CA PRO A 144 -14.62 16.35 8.59
C PRO A 144 -14.43 15.84 7.17
N ALA A 145 -13.38 15.04 6.95
CA ALA A 145 -13.03 14.49 5.65
C ALA A 145 -12.95 12.96 5.72
N ASP A 146 -13.58 12.31 4.75
CA ASP A 146 -13.66 10.87 4.59
C ASP A 146 -13.49 10.51 3.10
N PHE A 147 -12.40 11.00 2.51
CA PHE A 147 -12.09 10.75 1.10
C PHE A 147 -11.96 9.27 0.80
N THR A 148 -12.61 8.84 -0.27
CA THR A 148 -12.64 7.43 -0.74
C THR A 148 -12.24 7.30 -2.20
N GLN A 149 -12.26 8.41 -2.95
CA GLN A 149 -11.94 8.43 -4.37
C GLN A 149 -11.13 9.68 -4.71
N VAL A 150 -10.25 9.54 -5.70
CA VAL A 150 -9.52 10.62 -6.36
C VAL A 150 -9.86 10.58 -7.85
N THR A 151 -10.21 11.73 -8.43
CA THR A 151 -10.33 11.90 -9.88
C THR A 151 -9.16 12.75 -10.35
N VAL A 152 -8.35 12.21 -11.26
CA VAL A 152 -7.28 12.93 -11.94
C VAL A 152 -7.86 13.55 -13.21
N GLU A 153 -7.81 14.87 -13.32
CA GLU A 153 -8.22 15.62 -14.51
C GLU A 153 -6.99 15.84 -15.39
N LEU A 154 -7.01 15.40 -16.64
CA LEU A 154 -5.90 15.58 -17.58
C LEU A 154 -6.12 16.84 -18.45
N ARG A 155 -5.04 17.46 -18.94
CA ARG A 155 -5.13 18.70 -19.75
C ARG A 155 -5.83 18.51 -21.09
N ASP A 156 -5.91 17.27 -21.59
CA ASP A 156 -6.67 16.94 -22.79
C ASP A 156 -8.20 16.85 -22.53
N GLY A 157 -8.62 17.01 -21.28
CA GLY A 157 -10.01 16.98 -20.83
C GLY A 157 -10.53 15.59 -20.46
N SER A 158 -9.71 14.55 -20.53
CA SER A 158 -10.05 13.22 -20.02
C SER A 158 -9.83 13.11 -18.50
N THR A 159 -10.39 12.07 -17.89
CA THR A 159 -10.31 11.84 -16.43
C THR A 159 -9.96 10.39 -16.11
N LEU A 160 -9.29 10.20 -14.98
CA LEU A 160 -9.00 8.89 -14.38
C LEU A 160 -9.58 8.85 -12.97
N ASP A 161 -10.43 7.87 -12.69
CA ASP A 161 -11.02 7.66 -11.36
C ASP A 161 -10.23 6.57 -10.61
N LEU A 162 -9.71 6.92 -9.43
CA LEU A 162 -8.86 6.10 -8.58
C LEU A 162 -9.51 5.91 -7.22
N THR A 163 -9.51 4.69 -6.71
CA THR A 163 -10.04 4.37 -5.37
C THR A 163 -8.94 4.52 -4.33
N LEU A 164 -9.22 5.24 -3.25
CA LEU A 164 -8.33 5.29 -2.09
C LEU A 164 -8.48 4.01 -1.26
N THR A 165 -7.37 3.33 -1.01
CA THR A 165 -7.32 2.09 -0.22
C THR A 165 -6.86 2.31 1.21
N SER A 166 -6.28 3.48 1.50
CA SER A 166 -5.91 3.98 2.82
C SER A 166 -6.58 5.33 3.07
N ALA A 167 -6.85 5.63 4.34
CA ALA A 167 -7.45 6.90 4.76
C ALA A 167 -6.40 7.95 5.16
N GLU A 168 -5.12 7.58 5.21
CA GLU A 168 -4.04 8.42 5.72
C GLU A 168 -3.06 8.83 4.61
N ASP A 169 -2.84 7.99 3.62
CA ASP A 169 -1.81 8.19 2.62
C ASP A 169 -2.08 7.37 1.36
N TYR A 170 -1.54 7.81 0.22
CA TYR A 170 -1.82 7.16 -1.06
C TYR A 170 -0.66 7.29 -2.03
N VAL A 171 -0.53 6.27 -2.88
CA VAL A 171 0.39 6.26 -4.02
C VAL A 171 -0.29 5.55 -5.19
N PHE A 172 -0.27 6.22 -6.34
CA PHE A 172 -0.85 5.73 -7.58
C PHE A 172 0.20 5.76 -8.69
N PRO A 173 0.78 4.61 -9.04
CA PRO A 173 1.56 4.45 -10.25
C PRO A 173 0.61 4.43 -11.47
N LEU A 174 0.72 5.42 -12.32
CA LEU A 174 -0.09 5.61 -13.52
C LEU A 174 0.76 5.47 -14.79
N GLU A 175 0.10 5.39 -15.94
CA GLU A 175 0.75 5.37 -17.25
C GLU A 175 1.75 6.54 -17.42
N PRO A 176 2.84 6.35 -18.18
CA PRO A 176 3.82 7.41 -18.42
C PRO A 176 3.23 8.55 -19.28
N GLY A 177 3.77 9.75 -19.09
CA GLY A 177 3.48 10.91 -19.94
C GLY A 177 2.11 11.55 -19.72
N LEU A 178 1.43 11.23 -18.61
CA LEU A 178 0.19 11.91 -18.23
C LEU A 178 0.45 13.38 -17.92
N ASP A 179 -0.28 14.27 -18.61
CA ASP A 179 -0.29 15.71 -18.35
C ASP A 179 -1.48 16.05 -17.46
N ILE A 180 -1.24 16.02 -16.15
CA ILE A 180 -2.27 16.24 -15.13
C ILE A 180 -2.57 17.74 -15.06
N ALA A 181 -3.84 18.09 -15.23
CA ALA A 181 -4.35 19.44 -15.02
C ALA A 181 -4.70 19.66 -13.54
N ASP A 182 -5.32 18.67 -12.89
CA ASP A 182 -5.75 18.77 -11.50
C ASP A 182 -6.03 17.41 -10.87
N VAL A 183 -6.19 17.42 -9.55
CA VAL A 183 -6.58 16.26 -8.75
C VAL A 183 -7.74 16.65 -7.84
N VAL A 184 -8.82 15.88 -7.91
CA VAL A 184 -10.05 16.11 -7.17
C VAL A 184 -10.31 14.97 -6.20
N PHE A 185 -10.41 15.28 -4.91
CA PHE A 185 -10.67 14.34 -3.83
C PHE A 185 -12.16 14.31 -3.51
N HIS A 186 -12.73 13.10 -3.41
CA HIS A 186 -14.15 12.86 -3.19
C HIS A 186 -14.39 11.99 -1.95
N GLY A 187 -15.25 12.45 -1.05
CA GLY A 187 -15.57 11.76 0.20
C GLY A 187 -16.77 12.38 0.90
N GLY A 188 -17.73 11.54 1.32
CA GLY A 188 -18.90 11.99 2.07
C GLY A 188 -19.64 13.15 1.40
N GLN A 189 -19.55 14.34 2.00
CA GLN A 189 -20.13 15.59 1.48
C GLN A 189 -19.09 16.57 0.92
N LEU A 190 -17.81 16.21 0.95
CA LEU A 190 -16.71 17.04 0.47
C LEU A 190 -16.28 16.62 -0.94
N THR A 191 -16.00 17.64 -1.74
CA THR A 191 -15.28 17.50 -3.00
C THR A 191 -14.28 18.64 -3.04
N VAL A 192 -13.00 18.29 -3.11
CA VAL A 192 -11.89 19.23 -2.96
C VAL A 192 -10.97 19.09 -4.15
N ARG A 193 -10.76 20.19 -4.88
CA ARG A 193 -9.80 20.26 -5.98
C ARG A 193 -8.47 20.82 -5.47
N TYR A 194 -7.36 20.23 -5.91
CA TYR A 194 -6.02 20.64 -5.47
C TYR A 194 -5.75 22.11 -5.81
N SER A 195 -6.01 22.53 -7.07
CA SER A 195 -5.74 23.91 -7.49
C SER A 195 -6.58 24.96 -6.75
N ASP A 196 -7.81 24.62 -6.33
CA ASP A 196 -8.67 25.52 -5.54
C ASP A 196 -8.06 25.82 -4.15
N PHE A 197 -7.25 24.89 -3.61
CA PHE A 197 -6.59 25.02 -2.32
C PHE A 197 -5.21 25.65 -2.40
N PHE A 198 -4.37 25.18 -3.33
CA PHE A 198 -2.96 25.56 -3.37
C PHE A 198 -2.67 26.68 -4.39
N GLY A 199 -3.57 26.90 -5.36
CA GLY A 199 -3.41 27.92 -6.39
C GLY A 199 -2.21 27.69 -7.32
N GLN A 200 -1.73 26.45 -7.41
CA GLN A 200 -0.51 26.05 -8.11
C GLN A 200 -0.79 24.91 -9.08
N ASP A 201 0.07 24.80 -10.09
CA ASP A 201 0.05 23.71 -11.06
C ASP A 201 0.81 22.52 -10.48
N LEU A 202 0.11 21.39 -10.31
CA LEU A 202 0.67 20.19 -9.70
C LEU A 202 1.86 19.60 -10.49
N MET A 203 1.93 19.88 -11.80
CA MET A 203 2.98 19.33 -12.67
C MET A 203 4.25 20.19 -12.73
N GLU A 204 4.25 21.41 -12.19
CA GLU A 204 5.38 22.35 -12.29
C GLU A 204 6.66 21.76 -11.73
N ASP A 205 6.55 21.06 -10.60
CA ASP A 205 7.65 20.36 -9.95
C ASP A 205 7.55 18.85 -10.12
N SER A 206 7.17 18.30 -11.28
CA SER A 206 6.97 16.84 -11.43
C SER A 206 8.24 16.01 -11.67
N ALA A 207 9.37 16.66 -11.96
CA ALA A 207 10.62 15.96 -12.25
C ALA A 207 11.20 15.22 -11.03
N PRO A 208 11.99 14.14 -11.24
CA PRO A 208 12.71 13.47 -10.16
C PRO A 208 13.70 14.39 -9.45
N ASP A 209 13.90 14.14 -8.16
CA ASP A 209 14.99 14.75 -7.42
C ASP A 209 16.32 14.16 -7.89
N THR A 210 17.40 14.96 -7.83
CA THR A 210 18.72 14.46 -8.20
C THR A 210 19.18 13.46 -7.15
N ALA A 211 19.46 12.22 -7.56
CA ALA A 211 20.07 11.22 -6.68
C ALA A 211 21.38 11.79 -6.11
N ALA A 212 21.47 11.84 -4.78
CA ALA A 212 22.62 12.37 -4.05
C ALA A 212 23.85 11.45 -4.12
#